data_AF-A0A0D6M6U8-F1
#
_entry.id   AF-A0A0D6M6U8-F1
#
_cell.length_a   1.000
_cell.length_b   1.000
_cell.length_c   1.000
_cell.angle_alpha   90.00
_cell.angle_beta   90.00
_cell.angle_gamma   90.00
#
_symmetry.space_group_name_H-M   'P 1'
#
loop_
_entity.id
_entity.type
_entity.pdbx_description
1 polymer ?
#
loop_
_entity_poly.entity_id
_entity_poly.type
_entity_poly.pdbx_seq_one_letter_code
_entity_poly.pdbx_strand_id
1 'polypeptide(L)'
;MVPVPKSSVKALRGAFLNAANLAGIELTMMDANDQLTDLVNEGCPYFFVEMPDGSRLFTRQMKDFPLQFAREVLASRPILDCEAKADWKACVLSKEEETKLAKQLQERFRPFDFTNEDDSD
;
A
#
# COMPACT_ATOMS: atom_id res chain seq x y z
N MET A 1 3.89 4.07 0.26
CA MET A 1 2.57 4.68 -0.01
C MET A 1 2.20 4.43 -1.47
N VAL A 2 0.92 4.14 -1.75
CA VAL A 2 0.39 4.01 -3.12
C VAL A 2 -0.75 5.01 -3.29
N PRO A 3 -0.59 6.04 -4.13
CA PRO A 3 -1.69 6.98 -4.41
C PRO A 3 -2.84 6.26 -5.11
N VAL A 4 -4.07 6.50 -4.66
CA VAL A 4 -5.29 5.97 -5.29
C VAL A 4 -6.28 7.10 -5.59
N PRO A 5 -7.15 6.95 -6.61
CA PRO A 5 -8.22 7.90 -6.85
C PRO A 5 -9.13 8.04 -5.62
N LYS A 6 -9.55 9.27 -5.28
CA LYS A 6 -10.47 9.51 -4.16
C LYS A 6 -11.78 8.73 -4.30
N SER A 7 -12.25 8.54 -5.53
CA SER A 7 -13.43 7.73 -5.86
C SER A 7 -13.30 6.26 -5.43
N SER A 8 -12.07 5.72 -5.41
CA SER A 8 -11.79 4.32 -5.12
C SER A 8 -11.62 4.03 -3.61
N VAL A 9 -11.49 5.07 -2.76
CA VAL A 9 -11.22 4.90 -1.32
C VAL A 9 -12.28 4.04 -0.63
N LYS A 10 -13.56 4.24 -0.97
CA LYS A 10 -14.68 3.45 -0.41
C LYS A 10 -14.60 1.96 -0.76
N ALA A 11 -13.93 1.61 -1.86
CA ALA A 11 -13.81 0.22 -2.33
C ALA A 11 -12.61 -0.51 -1.71
N LEU A 12 -11.61 0.19 -1.17
CA LEU A 12 -10.36 -0.40 -0.66
C LEU A 12 -10.62 -1.51 0.38
N ARG A 13 -11.39 -1.20 1.42
CA ARG A 13 -11.67 -2.16 2.50
C ARG A 13 -12.32 -3.43 1.98
N GLY A 14 -13.35 -3.28 1.15
CA GLY A 14 -14.04 -4.42 0.52
C GLY A 14 -13.12 -5.24 -0.38
N ALA A 15 -12.25 -4.57 -1.15
CA ALA A 15 -11.29 -5.24 -2.03
C ALA A 15 -10.27 -6.07 -1.23
N PHE A 16 -9.71 -5.52 -0.15
CA PHE A 16 -8.78 -6.24 0.73
C PHE A 16 -9.45 -7.44 1.42
N LEU A 17 -10.62 -7.24 2.01
CA LEU A 17 -11.33 -8.33 2.70
C LEU A 17 -11.76 -9.45 1.75
N ASN A 18 -12.21 -9.10 0.54
CA ASN A 18 -12.58 -10.08 -0.48
C ASN A 18 -11.36 -10.88 -0.96
N ALA A 19 -10.26 -10.20 -1.30
CA ALA A 19 -9.04 -10.86 -1.73
C ALA A 19 -8.44 -11.74 -0.63
N ALA A 20 -8.48 -11.28 0.62
CA ALA A 20 -8.02 -12.05 1.76
C ALA A 20 -8.84 -13.34 1.94
N ASN A 21 -10.17 -13.24 1.88
CA ASN A 21 -11.05 -14.40 1.93
C ASN A 21 -10.74 -15.42 0.82
N LEU A 22 -10.59 -14.95 -0.43
CA LEU A 22 -10.22 -15.80 -1.57
C LEU A 22 -8.86 -16.48 -1.41
N ALA A 23 -7.91 -15.81 -0.75
CA ALA A 23 -6.58 -16.34 -0.46
C ALA A 23 -6.51 -17.16 0.84
N GLY A 24 -7.62 -17.31 1.57
CA GLY A 24 -7.64 -17.98 2.88
C GLY A 24 -6.87 -17.25 3.97
N ILE A 25 -6.74 -15.92 3.85
CA ILE A 25 -6.06 -15.03 4.78
C ILE A 25 -7.10 -14.38 5.69
N GLU A 26 -6.89 -14.47 7.00
CA GLU A 26 -7.69 -13.76 7.98
C GLU A 26 -7.13 -12.34 8.18
N LEU A 27 -7.78 -11.33 7.60
CA LEU A 27 -7.50 -9.91 7.86
C LEU A 27 -8.44 -9.36 8.93
N THR A 28 -7.87 -8.82 10.00
CA THR A 28 -8.61 -8.20 11.11
C THR A 28 -8.52 -6.68 11.04
N MET A 29 -9.61 -5.98 11.39
CA MET A 29 -9.53 -4.55 11.62
C MET A 29 -8.77 -4.27 12.92
N MET A 30 -7.91 -3.25 12.90
CA MET A 30 -7.29 -2.73 14.11
C MET A 30 -8.14 -1.61 14.71
N ASP A 31 -8.23 -1.56 16.04
CA ASP A 31 -8.88 -0.46 16.75
C ASP A 31 -8.07 0.82 16.59
N ALA A 32 -8.70 1.99 16.68
CA ALA A 32 -8.04 3.28 16.43
C ALA A 32 -6.85 3.57 17.39
N ASN A 33 -6.86 2.96 18.56
CA ASN A 33 -5.80 3.13 19.57
C ASN A 33 -4.73 2.03 19.52
N ASP A 34 -4.94 0.97 18.74
CA ASP A 34 -3.96 -0.11 18.65
C ASP A 34 -2.67 0.40 18.00
N GLN A 35 -1.55 0.01 18.61
CA GLN A 35 -0.23 0.13 18.01
C GLN A 35 0.22 -1.23 17.49
N LEU A 36 0.98 -1.23 16.40
CA LEU A 36 1.53 -2.48 15.84
C LEU A 36 2.42 -3.22 16.85
N THR A 37 3.12 -2.48 17.71
CA THR A 37 3.95 -3.02 18.80
C THR A 37 3.15 -3.78 19.85
N ASP A 38 1.86 -3.51 19.99
CA ASP A 38 0.98 -4.23 20.93
C ASP A 38 0.50 -5.56 20.33
N LEU A 39 0.50 -5.67 19.00
CA LEU A 39 -0.01 -6.82 18.24
C LEU A 39 1.09 -7.78 17.80
N VAL A 40 2.32 -7.29 17.64
CA VAL A 40 3.44 -8.04 17.05
C VAL A 40 4.72 -7.85 17.85
N ASN A 41 5.28 -8.98 18.26
CA ASN A 41 6.62 -9.02 18.85
C ASN A 41 7.69 -8.78 17.78
N GLU A 42 8.81 -8.20 18.18
CA GLU A 42 9.98 -8.04 17.31
C GLU A 42 10.38 -9.39 16.66
N GLY A 43 10.69 -9.34 15.37
CA GLY A 43 11.06 -10.53 14.58
C GLY A 43 9.88 -11.37 14.06
N CYS A 44 8.65 -11.11 14.49
CA CYS A 44 7.47 -11.79 13.95
C CYS A 44 7.00 -11.11 12.64
N PRO A 45 6.86 -11.85 11.54
CA PRO A 45 6.35 -11.29 10.29
C PRO A 45 4.85 -10.99 10.40
N TYR A 46 4.41 -9.95 9.70
CA TYR A 46 3.00 -9.57 9.62
C TYR A 46 2.70 -8.85 8.31
N PHE A 47 1.42 -8.74 7.99
CA PHE A 47 0.91 -7.87 6.94
C PHE A 47 0.05 -6.77 7.59
N PHE A 48 0.24 -5.54 7.12
CA PHE A 48 -0.47 -4.36 7.60
C PHE A 48 -0.79 -3.44 6.43
N VAL A 49 -1.99 -2.89 6.42
CA VAL A 49 -2.39 -1.85 5.48
C VAL A 49 -3.22 -0.78 6.20
N GLU A 50 -2.84 0.47 5.96
CA GLU A 50 -3.57 1.66 6.38
C GLU A 50 -4.20 2.32 5.15
N MET A 51 -5.50 2.62 5.24
CA MET A 51 -6.28 3.22 4.18
C MET A 51 -6.41 4.73 4.37
N PRO A 52 -6.70 5.51 3.31
CA PRO A 52 -6.85 6.97 3.40
C PRO A 52 -7.98 7.44 4.32
N ASP A 53 -8.92 6.58 4.69
CA ASP A 53 -9.97 6.87 5.67
C ASP A 53 -9.51 6.63 7.14
N GLY A 54 -8.23 6.28 7.34
CA GLY A 54 -7.65 5.93 8.63
C GLY A 54 -7.95 4.50 9.08
N SER A 55 -8.72 3.72 8.32
CA SER A 55 -8.98 2.33 8.68
C SER A 55 -7.74 1.45 8.43
N ARG A 56 -7.53 0.49 9.33
CA ARG A 56 -6.34 -0.34 9.37
C ARG A 56 -6.73 -1.82 9.36
N LEU A 57 -6.11 -2.59 8.48
CA LEU A 57 -6.24 -4.05 8.42
C LEU A 57 -4.89 -4.71 8.68
N PHE A 58 -4.92 -5.86 9.32
CA PHE A 58 -3.74 -6.52 9.81
C PHE A 58 -3.89 -8.05 9.84
N THR A 59 -2.78 -8.77 9.70
CA THR A 59 -2.71 -10.21 10.00
C THR A 59 -1.31 -10.66 10.37
N ARG A 60 -1.22 -11.72 11.19
CA ARG A 60 0.02 -12.46 11.48
C ARG A 60 0.13 -13.78 10.71
N GLN A 61 -0.86 -14.09 9.88
CA GLN A 61 -0.88 -15.31 9.08
C GLN A 61 0.11 -15.20 7.92
N MET A 62 1.40 -15.33 8.23
CA MET A 62 2.47 -15.11 7.25
C MET A 62 3.03 -16.38 6.64
N LYS A 63 2.61 -17.54 7.13
CA LYS A 63 2.95 -18.82 6.51
C LYS A 63 2.32 -18.87 5.12
N ASP A 64 3.15 -19.08 4.10
CA ASP A 64 2.76 -19.14 2.69
C ASP A 64 2.01 -17.89 2.20
N PHE A 65 2.24 -16.73 2.84
CA PHE A 65 1.57 -15.48 2.48
C PHE A 65 1.98 -15.01 1.07
N PRO A 66 1.02 -14.69 0.18
CA PRO A 66 1.35 -14.30 -1.19
C PRO A 66 2.09 -12.95 -1.22
N LEU A 67 3.32 -12.95 -1.71
CA LEU A 67 4.17 -11.74 -1.77
C LEU A 67 3.54 -10.60 -2.59
N GLN A 68 2.68 -10.92 -3.57
CA GLN A 68 2.03 -9.93 -4.43
C GLN A 68 0.64 -9.51 -3.93
N PHE A 69 0.16 -10.05 -2.79
CA PHE A 69 -1.21 -9.91 -2.32
C PHE A 69 -1.74 -8.46 -2.38
N ALA A 70 -1.08 -7.53 -1.71
CA ALA A 70 -1.53 -6.14 -1.70
C ALA A 70 -1.44 -5.47 -3.08
N ARG A 71 -0.46 -5.86 -3.90
CA ARG A 71 -0.28 -5.32 -5.24
C ARG A 71 -1.40 -5.79 -6.17
N GLU A 72 -1.81 -7.04 -6.08
CA GLU A 72 -2.97 -7.60 -6.80
C GLU A 72 -4.26 -6.88 -6.39
N VAL A 73 -4.47 -6.67 -5.09
CA VAL A 73 -5.62 -5.89 -4.59
C VAL A 73 -5.63 -4.48 -5.17
N LEU A 74 -4.50 -3.78 -5.14
CA LEU A 74 -4.41 -2.39 -5.61
C LEU A 74 -4.51 -2.28 -7.14
N ALA A 75 -3.95 -3.24 -7.88
CA ALA A 75 -4.02 -3.27 -9.35
C ALA A 75 -5.41 -3.63 -9.88
N SER A 76 -6.27 -4.19 -9.03
CA SER A 76 -7.62 -4.61 -9.41
C SER A 76 -8.46 -3.45 -9.96
N ARG A 77 -9.44 -3.82 -10.80
CA ARG A 77 -10.37 -2.90 -11.45
C ARG A 77 -11.07 -1.90 -10.52
N PRO A 78 -11.54 -2.27 -9.31
CA PRO A 78 -12.17 -1.33 -8.40
C PRO A 78 -11.23 -0.22 -7.86
N ILE A 79 -9.91 -0.42 -7.91
CA ILE A 79 -8.93 0.46 -7.25
C ILE A 79 -8.13 1.29 -8.26
N LEU A 80 -7.26 0.66 -9.06
CA LEU A 80 -6.39 1.34 -10.04
C LEU A 80 -6.64 0.92 -11.49
N ASP A 81 -7.42 -0.12 -11.73
CA ASP A 81 -7.75 -0.62 -13.08
C ASP A 81 -6.50 -0.87 -13.95
N CYS A 82 -5.54 -1.59 -13.39
CA CYS A 82 -4.25 -1.85 -14.03
C CYS A 82 -3.73 -3.26 -13.74
N GLU A 83 -4.58 -4.27 -13.88
CA GLU A 83 -4.29 -5.68 -13.53
C GLU A 83 -2.99 -6.22 -14.17
N ALA A 84 -2.64 -5.76 -15.38
CA ALA A 84 -1.37 -6.11 -16.03
C ALA A 84 -0.12 -5.67 -15.25
N LYS A 85 -0.24 -4.75 -14.28
CA LYS A 85 0.83 -4.29 -13.38
C LYS A 85 0.88 -5.06 -12.06
N ALA A 86 0.00 -6.05 -11.86
CA ALA A 86 -0.02 -6.85 -10.64
C ALA A 86 1.29 -7.62 -10.44
N ASP A 87 1.84 -8.23 -11.50
CA ASP A 87 3.12 -8.93 -11.43
C ASP A 87 4.30 -7.97 -11.43
N TRP A 88 5.04 -7.91 -10.32
CA TRP A 88 6.22 -7.06 -10.18
C TRP A 88 7.34 -7.41 -11.16
N LYS A 89 7.44 -8.68 -11.58
CA LYS A 89 8.48 -9.10 -12.54
C LYS A 89 8.19 -8.59 -13.96
N ALA A 90 6.90 -8.46 -14.29
CA ALA A 90 6.46 -7.95 -15.58
C ALA A 90 6.26 -6.42 -15.59
N CYS A 91 6.08 -5.81 -14.42
CA CYS A 91 5.90 -4.37 -14.29
C CYS A 91 7.23 -3.63 -14.10
N VAL A 92 8.09 -3.76 -15.11
CA VAL A 92 9.38 -3.07 -15.20
C VAL A 92 9.29 -1.88 -16.16
N LEU A 93 10.09 -0.85 -15.91
CA LEU A 93 10.24 0.33 -16.76
C LEU A 93 11.70 0.44 -17.20
N SER A 94 11.98 1.21 -18.25
CA SER A 94 13.37 1.51 -18.58
C SER A 94 13.99 2.43 -17.52
N LYS A 95 15.32 2.40 -17.40
CA LYS A 95 16.06 3.30 -16.49
C LYS A 95 15.74 4.76 -16.77
N GLU A 96 15.57 5.12 -18.03
CA GLU A 96 15.22 6.47 -18.48
C GLU A 96 13.83 6.89 -17.97
N GLU A 97 12.83 6.00 -18.08
CA GLU A 97 11.47 6.24 -17.60
C GLU A 97 11.42 6.36 -16.07
N GLU A 98 12.10 5.48 -15.35
CA GLU A 98 12.21 5.53 -13.89
C GLU A 98 12.86 6.84 -13.42
N THR A 99 13.96 7.24 -14.08
CA THR A 99 14.66 8.50 -13.77
C THR A 99 13.75 9.70 -13.98
N LYS A 100 12.95 9.71 -15.06
CA LYS A 100 12.00 10.77 -15.34
C LYS A 100 10.90 10.84 -14.28
N LEU A 101 10.30 9.70 -13.90
CA LEU A 101 9.26 9.63 -12.87
C LEU A 101 9.78 10.09 -11.51
N ALA A 102 11.00 9.70 -11.14
CA ALA A 102 11.63 10.12 -9.89
C ALA A 102 11.81 11.64 -9.82
N LYS A 103 12.34 12.27 -10.88
CA LYS A 103 12.51 13.74 -10.96
C LYS A 103 11.17 14.46 -10.86
N GLN A 104 10.15 13.98 -11.57
CA GLN A 104 8.80 14.56 -11.52
C GLN A 104 8.20 14.45 -10.12
N LEU A 105 8.40 13.34 -9.40
CA LEU A 105 7.95 13.20 -8.02
C LEU A 105 8.68 14.18 -7.10
N GLN A 106 10.01 14.29 -7.23
CA GLN A 106 10.83 15.22 -6.43
C GLN A 106 10.37 16.67 -6.61
N GLU A 107 10.20 17.12 -7.86
CA GLU A 107 9.73 18.48 -8.17
C GLU A 107 8.33 18.75 -7.62
N ARG A 108 7.41 17.79 -7.76
CA ARG A 108 6.03 17.94 -7.27
C ARG A 108 5.93 17.87 -5.75
N PHE A 109 6.83 17.15 -5.09
CA PHE A 109 6.84 17.01 -3.65
C PHE A 109 7.59 18.16 -2.95
N ARG A 110 8.41 18.94 -3.67
CA ARG A 110 9.22 20.05 -3.12
C ARG A 110 8.47 20.96 -2.13
N PRO A 111 7.22 21.40 -2.37
CA PRO A 111 6.49 22.26 -1.43
C PRO A 111 6.07 21.59 -0.10
N PHE A 112 6.22 20.27 0.01
CA PHE A 112 5.84 19.47 1.18
C PHE A 112 7.06 18.84 1.87
N ASP A 113 8.26 19.10 1.35
CA ASP A 113 9.49 18.51 1.82
C ASP A 113 10.10 19.34 2.95
N PHE A 114 9.79 18.92 4.17
CA PHE A 114 10.26 19.52 5.42
C PHE A 114 11.77 19.39 5.67
N THR A 115 12.51 18.70 4.79
CA THR A 115 13.97 18.58 4.87
C THR A 115 14.71 19.58 3.96
N ASN A 116 13.98 20.35 3.16
CA ASN A 116 14.58 21.42 2.37
C ASN A 116 14.97 22.59 3.27
N GLU A 117 16.28 22.83 3.37
CA GLU A 117 16.88 23.90 4.19
C GLU A 117 16.57 25.33 3.66
N ASP A 118 15.96 25.43 2.48
CA ASP A 118 15.58 26.70 1.83
C ASP A 118 14.36 27.38 2.49
N ASP A 119 13.63 26.70 3.39
CA ASP A 119 12.48 27.25 4.14
C ASP A 119 12.89 27.86 5.50
N SER A 120 14.05 28.53 5.54
CA SER A 120 14.50 29.33 6.69
C SER A 120 13.84 30.71 6.66
N ASP A 121 12.61 30.82 7.13
CA ASP A 121 11.98 32.09 7.56
C ASP A 121 12.42 32.47 9.00
#